data_AF-A0A9C8MMJ6-F1
#
_entry.id   AF-A0A9C8MMJ6-F1
#
_cell.length_a   1.000
_cell.length_b   1.000
_cell.length_c   1.000
_cell.angle_alpha   90.00
_cell.angle_beta   90.00
_cell.angle_gamma   90.00
#
_symmetry.space_group_name_H-M   'P 1'
#
loop_
_entity.id
_entity.type
_entity.pdbx_description
1 polymer ?
#
loop_
_entity_poly.entity_id
_entity_poly.type
_entity_poly.pdbx_seq_one_letter_code
_entity_poly.pdbx_strand_id
1 'polypeptide(L)'
;MLKDVIDSLLASPRSIKRAITVMVDVVAIVFSLWLAFSLRFSTVYIPPQPQWWIFLVAPVIAIPIFIKFGLYRAIIRYLGMQALWTVVQATLLYTIIFAVIVLISNVQGVPRTVYGIQALLLLMIAGGTRLIARWWIHHVHNGFSSFARTKRTIPPVIIYGAGASGMQLAAALKQSYQYHPVA
;
A
#
# COMPACT_ATOMS: atom_id res chain seq x y z
N MET A 1 23.54 3.73 12.71
CA MET A 1 23.02 2.35 12.57
C MET A 1 21.55 2.29 12.16
N LEU A 2 20.58 2.72 12.98
CA LEU A 2 19.15 2.73 12.56
C LEU A 2 18.86 3.68 11.39
N LYS A 3 19.54 4.84 11.32
CA LYS A 3 19.39 5.81 10.23
C LYS A 3 19.90 5.29 8.89
N ASP A 4 21.04 4.58 8.89
CA ASP A 4 21.64 4.03 7.67
C ASP A 4 20.78 2.92 7.03
N VAL A 5 20.11 2.12 7.87
CA VAL A 5 19.13 1.11 7.43
C VAL A 5 17.91 1.80 6.80
N ILE A 6 17.44 2.91 7.41
CA ILE A 6 16.30 3.67 6.89
C ILE A 6 16.66 4.33 5.54
N ASP A 7 17.86 4.89 5.40
CA ASP A 7 18.33 5.52 4.16
C ASP A 7 18.54 4.49 3.04
N SER A 8 19.06 3.30 3.36
CA SER A 8 19.17 2.18 2.41
C SER A 8 17.80 1.64 1.98
N LEU A 9 16.82 1.59 2.89
CA LEU A 9 15.43 1.21 2.57
C LEU A 9 14.73 2.28 1.73
N LEU A 10 15.09 3.56 1.90
CA LEU A 10 14.57 4.68 1.12
C LEU A 10 15.19 4.78 -0.29
N ALA A 11 16.44 4.37 -0.47
CA ALA A 11 17.11 4.28 -1.78
C ALA A 11 16.66 3.07 -2.62
N SER A 12 15.98 2.11 -1.99
CA SER A 12 15.63 0.82 -2.59
C SER A 12 14.61 0.93 -3.75
N PRO A 13 14.74 0.13 -4.83
CA PRO A 13 13.82 0.13 -5.97
C PRO A 13 12.37 -0.10 -5.55
N ARG A 14 11.44 0.45 -6.34
CA ARG A 14 9.98 0.48 -6.06
C ARG A 14 9.39 -0.89 -5.71
N SER A 15 9.98 -1.97 -6.24
CA SER A 15 9.61 -3.36 -5.98
C SER A 15 9.87 -3.81 -4.54
N ILE A 16 10.97 -3.35 -3.92
CA ILE A 16 11.37 -3.76 -2.56
C ILE A 16 10.50 -3.05 -1.52
N LYS A 17 10.21 -1.76 -1.69
CA LYS A 17 9.26 -1.05 -0.82
C LYS A 17 7.89 -1.72 -0.82
N ARG A 18 7.46 -2.19 -2.00
CA ARG A 18 6.23 -2.98 -2.16
C ARG A 18 6.30 -4.32 -1.43
N ALA A 19 7.40 -5.07 -1.57
CA ALA A 19 7.58 -6.36 -0.91
C ALA A 19 7.54 -6.23 0.63
N ILE A 20 8.15 -5.17 1.18
CA ILE A 20 8.14 -4.90 2.62
C ILE A 20 6.71 -4.63 3.10
N THR A 21 5.95 -3.80 2.39
CA THR A 21 4.54 -3.57 2.76
C THR A 21 3.72 -4.85 2.68
N VAL A 22 3.99 -5.72 1.70
CA VAL A 22 3.32 -7.04 1.61
C VAL A 22 3.63 -7.88 2.83
N MET A 23 4.90 -7.97 3.23
CA MET A 23 5.28 -8.72 4.43
C MET A 23 4.61 -8.18 5.69
N VAL A 24 4.55 -6.85 5.84
CA VAL A 24 3.85 -6.23 6.98
C VAL A 24 2.36 -6.55 6.95
N ASP A 25 1.71 -6.47 5.78
CA ASP A 25 0.29 -6.81 5.64
C ASP A 25 0.03 -8.30 5.96
N VAL A 26 0.92 -9.22 5.54
CA VAL A 26 0.81 -10.65 5.87
C VAL A 26 0.86 -10.87 7.38
N VAL A 27 1.83 -10.25 8.06
CA VAL A 27 1.95 -10.34 9.53
C VAL A 27 0.72 -9.73 10.19
N ALA A 28 0.22 -8.59 9.69
CA ALA A 28 -0.98 -7.94 10.20
C ALA A 28 -2.23 -8.82 10.05
N ILE A 29 -2.39 -9.55 8.93
CA ILE A 29 -3.51 -10.48 8.72
C ILE A 29 -3.48 -11.62 9.74
N VAL A 30 -2.32 -12.26 9.91
CA VAL A 30 -2.16 -13.38 10.84
C VAL A 30 -2.35 -12.90 12.28
N PHE A 31 -1.75 -11.76 12.64
CA PHE A 31 -1.86 -11.18 13.97
C PHE A 31 -3.29 -10.73 14.29
N SER A 32 -3.97 -10.10 13.32
CA SER A 32 -5.38 -9.72 13.45
C SER A 32 -6.28 -10.94 13.67
N LEU A 33 -6.05 -12.03 12.94
CA LEU A 33 -6.80 -13.27 13.12
C LEU A 33 -6.56 -13.86 14.53
N TRP A 34 -5.31 -13.89 14.97
CA TRP A 34 -4.95 -14.38 16.31
C TRP A 34 -5.59 -13.55 17.41
N LEU A 35 -5.55 -12.21 17.30
CA LEU A 35 -6.22 -11.29 18.20
C LEU A 35 -7.74 -11.48 18.19
N ALA A 36 -8.35 -11.69 17.03
CA ALA A 36 -9.79 -11.89 16.93
C ALA A 36 -10.24 -13.15 17.69
N PHE A 37 -9.47 -14.23 17.59
CA PHE A 37 -9.72 -15.44 18.37
C PHE A 37 -9.46 -15.22 19.87
N SER A 38 -8.36 -14.54 20.23
CA SER A 38 -8.06 -14.28 21.65
C SER A 38 -9.11 -13.39 22.33
N LEU A 39 -9.58 -12.34 21.64
CA LEU A 39 -10.67 -11.48 22.11
C LEU A 39 -11.99 -12.25 22.21
N ARG A 40 -12.26 -13.18 21.28
CA ARG A 40 -13.49 -13.95 21.29
C ARG A 40 -13.56 -14.95 22.44
N PHE A 41 -12.45 -15.64 22.72
CA PHE A 41 -12.38 -16.64 23.79
C PHE A 41 -12.00 -16.03 25.15
N SER A 42 -11.83 -14.69 25.20
CA SER A 42 -11.42 -13.94 26.40
C SER A 42 -10.18 -14.53 27.11
N THR A 43 -9.36 -15.25 26.35
CA THR A 43 -8.21 -16.03 26.81
C THR A 43 -7.14 -16.01 25.72
N VAL A 44 -5.89 -16.25 26.09
CA VAL A 44 -4.81 -16.37 25.10
C VAL A 44 -5.06 -17.63 24.28
N TYR A 45 -5.49 -17.43 23.03
CA TYR A 45 -5.97 -18.52 22.21
C TYR A 45 -4.78 -19.33 21.66
N ILE A 46 -4.75 -20.61 22.03
CA ILE A 46 -3.83 -21.61 21.50
C ILE A 46 -4.64 -22.46 20.52
N PRO A 47 -4.38 -22.34 19.20
CA PRO A 47 -5.21 -23.02 18.20
C PRO A 47 -5.06 -24.55 18.31
N PRO A 48 -6.17 -25.30 18.52
CA PRO A 48 -6.14 -26.76 18.48
C PRO A 48 -5.83 -27.25 17.05
N GLN A 49 -5.16 -28.40 16.94
CA GLN A 49 -4.65 -29.01 15.69
C GLN A 49 -5.60 -28.88 14.45
N PRO A 50 -6.91 -29.17 14.53
CA PRO A 50 -7.80 -29.05 13.37
C PRO A 50 -8.08 -27.61 12.89
N GLN A 51 -7.77 -26.58 13.68
CA GLN A 51 -8.05 -25.18 13.36
C GLN A 51 -6.83 -24.42 12.78
N TRP A 52 -5.64 -25.05 12.72
CA TRP A 52 -4.42 -24.44 12.16
C TRP A 52 -4.55 -24.04 10.70
N TRP A 53 -5.30 -24.80 9.90
CA TRP A 53 -5.49 -24.53 8.47
C TRP A 53 -6.09 -23.15 8.20
N ILE A 54 -6.90 -22.63 9.13
CA ILE A 54 -7.55 -21.32 9.04
C ILE A 54 -6.50 -20.19 9.01
N PHE A 55 -5.42 -20.32 9.79
CA PHE A 55 -4.32 -19.35 9.81
C PHE A 55 -3.50 -19.33 8.53
N LEU A 56 -3.50 -20.43 7.78
CA LEU A 56 -2.78 -20.56 6.51
C LEU A 56 -3.65 -20.08 5.33
N VAL A 57 -4.94 -20.39 5.37
CA VAL A 57 -5.93 -19.96 4.36
C VAL A 57 -6.18 -18.45 4.39
N ALA A 58 -6.21 -17.83 5.57
CA ALA A 58 -6.44 -16.39 5.71
C ALA A 58 -5.47 -15.52 4.87
N PRO A 59 -4.13 -15.63 5.02
CA PRO A 59 -3.19 -14.86 4.20
C PRO A 59 -3.24 -15.27 2.72
N VAL A 60 -3.44 -16.55 2.41
CA VAL A 60 -3.54 -17.04 1.01
C VAL A 60 -4.69 -16.38 0.25
N ILE A 61 -5.81 -16.08 0.92
CA ILE A 61 -6.95 -15.36 0.32
C ILE A 61 -6.72 -13.84 0.34
N ALA A 62 -6.23 -13.30 1.45
CA ALA A 62 -6.08 -11.85 1.62
C ALA A 62 -5.05 -11.25 0.66
N ILE A 63 -3.91 -11.92 0.44
CA ILE A 63 -2.83 -11.46 -0.43
C ILE A 63 -3.30 -11.18 -1.87
N PRO A 64 -3.93 -12.12 -2.60
CA PRO A 64 -4.36 -11.88 -3.97
C PRO A 64 -5.45 -10.79 -4.06
N ILE A 65 -6.33 -10.69 -3.05
CA ILE A 65 -7.32 -9.61 -2.98
C ILE A 65 -6.62 -8.27 -2.82
N PHE A 66 -5.68 -8.15 -1.89
CA PHE A 66 -4.94 -6.91 -1.66
C PHE A 66 -4.06 -6.51 -2.85
N ILE A 67 -3.53 -7.49 -3.59
CA ILE A 67 -2.81 -7.26 -4.85
C ILE A 67 -3.76 -6.75 -5.93
N LYS A 68 -4.94 -7.38 -6.12
CA LYS A 68 -5.94 -6.98 -7.14
C LYS A 68 -6.53 -5.60 -6.88
N PHE A 69 -6.82 -5.27 -5.62
CA PHE A 69 -7.28 -3.92 -5.23
C PHE A 69 -6.20 -2.85 -5.37
N GLY A 70 -4.98 -3.23 -5.75
CA GLY A 70 -3.94 -2.27 -6.09
C GLY A 70 -3.48 -1.43 -4.90
N LEU A 71 -3.68 -1.91 -3.67
CA LEU A 71 -3.27 -1.24 -2.42
C LEU A 71 -1.79 -0.83 -2.45
N TYR A 72 -0.97 -1.66 -3.09
CA TYR A 72 0.45 -1.42 -3.27
C TYR A 72 0.80 -0.43 -4.38
N ARG A 73 -0.10 -0.23 -5.35
CA ARG A 73 0.00 0.82 -6.36
C ARG A 73 -0.49 2.17 -5.80
N ALA A 74 -1.47 2.12 -4.90
CA ALA A 74 -2.10 3.29 -4.31
C ALA A 74 -1.15 4.13 -3.45
N ILE A 75 -0.22 3.48 -2.73
CA ILE A 75 0.80 4.16 -1.91
C ILE A 75 1.62 5.18 -2.71
N ILE A 76 1.84 4.94 -4.01
CA ILE A 76 2.71 5.78 -4.84
C ILE A 76 1.92 6.63 -5.84
N ARG A 77 0.70 6.23 -6.23
CA ARG A 77 -0.08 6.89 -7.30
C ARG A 77 -1.31 7.67 -6.79
N TYR A 78 -1.86 7.38 -5.61
CA TYR A 78 -3.06 8.05 -5.10
C TYR A 78 -2.78 8.82 -3.80
N LEU A 79 -2.95 10.15 -3.88
CA LEU A 79 -2.83 11.06 -2.75
C LEU A 79 -4.12 11.03 -1.92
N GLY A 80 -4.11 10.35 -0.77
CA GLY A 80 -5.10 10.58 0.30
C GLY A 80 -6.27 9.58 0.37
N MET A 81 -7.50 10.11 0.47
CA MET A 81 -8.73 9.40 0.89
C MET A 81 -9.08 8.17 0.05
N GLN A 82 -8.73 8.18 -1.23
CA GLN A 82 -8.97 7.05 -2.14
C GLN A 82 -8.24 5.79 -1.68
N ALA A 83 -7.03 5.91 -1.10
CA ALA A 83 -6.30 4.78 -0.57
C ALA A 83 -7.04 4.14 0.61
N LEU A 84 -7.60 4.94 1.52
CA LEU A 84 -8.42 4.45 2.64
C LEU A 84 -9.65 3.71 2.14
N TRP A 85 -10.35 4.26 1.14
CA TRP A 85 -11.52 3.61 0.55
C TRP A 85 -11.18 2.25 -0.07
N THR A 86 -10.03 2.15 -0.76
CA THR A 86 -9.58 0.86 -1.29
C THR A 86 -9.26 -0.15 -0.18
N VAL A 87 -8.75 0.29 0.98
CA VAL A 87 -8.56 -0.61 2.15
C VAL A 87 -9.90 -1.17 2.61
N VAL A 88 -10.89 -0.29 2.80
CA VAL A 88 -12.21 -0.68 3.31
C VAL A 88 -12.86 -1.70 2.37
N GLN A 89 -12.88 -1.42 1.06
CA GLN A 89 -13.45 -2.32 0.06
C GLN A 89 -12.72 -3.67 0.01
N ALA A 90 -11.38 -3.66 0.04
CA ALA A 90 -10.59 -4.88 0.02
C ALA A 90 -10.80 -5.74 1.28
N THR A 91 -10.86 -5.12 2.45
CA THR A 91 -11.10 -5.80 3.73
C THR A 91 -12.51 -6.38 3.79
N LEU A 92 -13.53 -5.65 3.32
CA LEU A 92 -14.90 -6.16 3.24
C LEU A 92 -14.99 -7.37 2.31
N LEU A 93 -14.41 -7.29 1.11
CA LEU A 93 -14.42 -8.39 0.16
C LEU A 93 -13.69 -9.61 0.73
N TYR A 94 -12.53 -9.41 1.34
CA TYR A 94 -11.79 -10.46 2.04
C TYR A 94 -12.64 -11.12 3.12
N THR A 95 -13.30 -10.32 3.97
CA THR A 95 -14.13 -10.83 5.08
C THR A 95 -15.28 -11.69 4.58
N ILE A 96 -15.95 -11.26 3.51
CA ILE A 96 -17.05 -12.02 2.90
C ILE A 96 -16.54 -13.35 2.35
N ILE A 97 -15.46 -13.35 1.56
CA ILE A 97 -14.90 -14.57 0.97
C ILE A 97 -14.43 -15.53 2.06
N PHE A 98 -13.72 -15.00 3.07
CA PHE A 98 -13.22 -15.79 4.19
C PHE A 98 -14.37 -16.39 5.01
N ALA A 99 -15.42 -15.62 5.31
CA ALA A 99 -16.60 -16.10 6.02
C ALA A 99 -17.31 -17.23 5.26
N VAL A 100 -17.47 -17.09 3.93
CA VAL A 100 -18.08 -18.14 3.09
C VAL A 100 -17.27 -19.44 3.13
N ILE A 101 -15.95 -19.36 2.97
CA ILE A 101 -15.07 -20.53 2.96
C ILE A 101 -15.11 -21.27 4.30
N VAL A 102 -15.03 -20.55 5.42
CA VAL A 102 -15.07 -21.17 6.74
C VAL A 102 -16.46 -21.75 7.04
N LEU A 103 -17.53 -21.11 6.57
CA LEU A 103 -18.91 -21.60 6.72
C LEU A 103 -19.14 -22.91 5.95
N ILE A 104 -18.63 -23.00 4.71
CA ILE A 104 -18.68 -24.25 3.91
C ILE A 104 -17.83 -25.35 4.55
N SER A 105 -16.69 -24.99 5.15
CA SER A 105 -15.78 -25.96 5.79
C SER A 105 -16.34 -26.62 7.06
N ASN A 106 -17.51 -26.16 7.55
CA ASN A 106 -18.23 -26.70 8.71
C ASN A 106 -17.35 -26.95 9.95
N VAL A 107 -16.30 -26.13 10.12
CA VAL A 107 -15.36 -26.30 11.23
C VAL A 107 -16.07 -25.98 12.54
N GLN A 108 -16.37 -27.01 13.31
CA GLN A 108 -16.98 -26.86 14.62
C GLN A 108 -16.03 -26.06 15.53
N GLY A 109 -16.57 -25.01 16.16
CA GLY A 109 -15.81 -24.20 17.13
C GLY A 109 -15.29 -22.84 16.63
N VAL A 110 -15.64 -22.39 15.42
CA VAL A 110 -15.38 -20.99 15.00
C VAL A 110 -16.64 -20.15 15.18
N PRO A 111 -16.71 -19.24 16.18
CA PRO A 111 -17.86 -18.37 16.35
C PRO A 111 -17.99 -17.39 15.18
N ARG A 112 -19.22 -17.20 14.67
CA ARG A 112 -19.51 -16.29 13.55
C ARG A 112 -19.09 -14.83 13.80
N THR A 113 -18.92 -14.44 15.06
CA THR A 113 -18.46 -13.11 15.46
C THR A 113 -16.97 -12.88 15.20
N VAL A 114 -16.15 -13.93 15.07
CA VAL A 114 -14.70 -13.81 14.82
C VAL A 114 -14.43 -13.09 13.50
N TYR A 115 -15.23 -13.35 12.45
CA TYR A 115 -15.06 -12.70 11.15
C TYR A 115 -15.22 -11.18 11.23
N GLY A 116 -16.21 -10.71 12.00
CA GLY A 116 -16.44 -9.28 12.20
C GLY A 116 -15.34 -8.61 13.00
N ILE A 117 -14.87 -9.26 14.08
CA ILE A 117 -13.76 -8.76 14.90
C ILE A 117 -12.48 -8.70 14.07
N GLN A 118 -12.17 -9.75 13.31
CA GLN A 118 -10.99 -9.78 12.43
C GLN A 118 -11.07 -8.68 11.38
N ALA A 119 -12.22 -8.47 10.74
CA ALA A 119 -12.39 -7.41 9.73
C ALA A 119 -12.08 -6.04 10.31
N LEU A 120 -12.59 -5.74 11.50
CA LEU A 120 -12.41 -4.46 12.17
C LEU A 120 -10.96 -4.25 12.63
N LEU A 121 -10.35 -5.27 13.22
CA LEU A 121 -8.93 -5.26 13.59
C LEU A 121 -8.03 -5.12 12.36
N LEU A 122 -8.30 -5.85 11.28
CA LEU A 122 -7.53 -5.79 10.05
C LEU A 122 -7.65 -4.41 9.40
N LEU A 123 -8.84 -3.80 9.42
CA LEU A 123 -9.05 -2.44 8.94
C LEU A 123 -8.27 -1.43 9.79
N MET A 124 -8.30 -1.56 11.12
CA MET A 124 -7.49 -0.71 12.01
C MET A 124 -5.99 -0.85 11.74
N ILE A 125 -5.47 -2.07 11.65
CA ILE A 125 -4.03 -2.32 11.50
C ILE A 125 -3.57 -1.95 10.08
N ALA A 126 -4.24 -2.45 9.04
CA ALA A 126 -3.88 -2.16 7.65
C ALA A 126 -4.19 -0.70 7.25
N GLY A 127 -5.22 -0.09 7.82
CA GLY A 127 -5.51 1.33 7.67
C GLY A 127 -4.48 2.20 8.39
N GLY A 128 -4.18 1.87 9.66
CA GLY A 128 -3.23 2.58 10.50
C GLY A 128 -1.81 2.54 9.94
N THR A 129 -1.31 1.37 9.54
CA THR A 129 0.00 1.22 8.89
C THR A 129 0.13 2.09 7.64
N ARG A 130 -0.92 2.21 6.82
CA ARG A 130 -0.93 3.05 5.62
C ARG A 130 -0.98 4.55 5.93
N LEU A 131 -1.75 4.95 6.94
CA LEU A 131 -1.79 6.34 7.43
C LEU A 131 -0.43 6.77 7.98
N ILE A 132 0.19 5.93 8.81
CA ILE A 132 1.52 6.16 9.38
C ILE A 132 2.57 6.18 8.27
N ALA A 133 2.56 5.21 7.35
CA ALA A 133 3.47 5.19 6.21
C ALA A 133 3.32 6.45 5.35
N ARG A 134 2.08 6.92 5.10
CA ARG A 134 1.83 8.19 4.40
C ARG A 134 2.39 9.38 5.16
N TRP A 135 2.12 9.49 6.45
CA TRP A 135 2.59 10.60 7.29
C TRP A 135 4.12 10.64 7.32
N TRP A 136 4.75 9.48 7.50
CA TRP A 136 6.20 9.32 7.47
C TRP A 136 6.79 9.69 6.10
N ILE A 137 6.22 9.18 5.01
CA ILE A 137 6.67 9.53 3.66
C ILE A 137 6.52 11.03 3.44
N HIS A 138 5.38 11.66 3.77
CA HIS A 138 5.18 13.10 3.60
C HIS A 138 6.18 13.94 4.40
N HIS A 139 6.45 13.56 5.66
CA HIS A 139 7.39 14.27 6.51
C HIS A 139 8.84 14.13 6.01
N VAL A 140 9.22 12.94 5.54
CA VAL A 140 10.54 12.69 4.92
C VAL A 140 10.64 13.31 3.51
N HIS A 141 9.53 13.39 2.76
CA HIS A 141 9.49 13.98 1.42
C HIS A 141 9.60 15.51 1.43
N ASN A 142 9.33 16.19 2.54
CA ASN A 142 9.67 17.61 2.65
C ASN A 142 11.19 17.85 2.61
N GLY A 143 12.01 16.84 2.96
CA GLY A 143 13.46 16.82 2.69
C GLY A 143 13.88 16.15 1.38
N PHE A 144 13.00 15.33 0.77
CA PHE A 144 13.33 14.45 -0.37
C PHE A 144 12.42 14.61 -1.61
N SER A 145 11.75 15.76 -1.74
CA SER A 145 10.97 16.18 -2.91
C SER A 145 11.83 16.44 -4.17
N SER A 146 13.13 16.10 -4.11
CA SER A 146 14.03 16.02 -5.25
C SER A 146 14.02 14.65 -5.95
N PHE A 147 13.55 13.56 -5.32
CA PHE A 147 13.76 12.21 -5.89
C PHE A 147 12.50 11.52 -6.44
N ALA A 148 11.30 11.92 -6.01
CA ALA A 148 10.03 11.49 -6.64
C ALA A 148 9.33 12.60 -7.43
N ARG A 149 10.00 13.75 -7.64
CA ARG A 149 9.93 14.36 -8.95
C ARG A 149 10.50 13.31 -9.89
N THR A 150 9.60 12.48 -10.45
CA THR A 150 9.67 12.11 -11.85
C THR A 150 10.41 13.26 -12.51
N LYS A 151 11.63 12.99 -12.98
CA LYS A 151 12.21 13.76 -14.07
C LYS A 151 11.06 13.90 -15.07
N ARG A 152 10.29 15.00 -14.97
CA ARG A 152 9.99 15.79 -16.14
C ARG A 152 11.38 16.20 -16.58
N THR A 153 12.08 15.27 -17.22
CA THR A 153 13.03 15.57 -18.28
C THR A 153 12.16 16.34 -19.24
N ILE A 154 12.06 17.64 -18.96
CA ILE A 154 11.63 18.64 -19.88
C ILE A 154 12.49 18.32 -21.11
N PRO A 155 11.91 17.76 -22.19
CA PRO A 155 12.72 17.24 -23.27
C PRO A 155 13.53 18.42 -23.83
N PRO A 156 14.85 18.27 -23.99
CA PRO A 156 15.66 19.31 -24.61
C PRO A 156 15.18 19.45 -26.05
N VAL A 157 14.76 20.67 -26.42
CA VAL A 157 14.32 20.98 -27.79
C VAL A 157 15.37 21.87 -28.42
N ILE A 158 15.79 21.53 -29.63
CA ILE A 158 16.68 22.34 -30.46
C ILE A 158 15.81 23.12 -31.43
N ILE A 159 16.01 24.43 -31.51
CA ILE A 159 15.32 25.29 -32.47
C ILE A 159 16.17 25.32 -33.74
N TYR A 160 15.65 24.74 -34.82
CA TYR A 160 16.29 24.81 -36.13
C TYR A 160 15.74 26.03 -36.90
N GLY A 161 16.56 27.08 -37.01
CA GLY A 161 16.23 28.32 -37.72
C GLY A 161 16.24 29.55 -36.82
N ALA A 162 17.13 30.51 -37.12
CA ALA A 162 17.35 31.75 -36.35
C ALA A 162 16.59 32.97 -36.91
N GLY A 163 15.49 32.75 -37.64
CA GLY A 163 14.65 33.83 -38.16
C GLY A 163 13.69 34.41 -37.11
N ALA A 164 12.86 35.38 -37.52
CA ALA A 164 11.87 36.02 -36.64
C ALA A 164 10.92 35.02 -35.94
N SER A 165 10.49 33.97 -36.66
CA SER A 165 9.65 32.90 -36.10
C SER A 165 10.39 32.02 -35.07
N GLY A 166 11.69 31.81 -35.25
CA GLY A 166 12.52 31.05 -34.29
C GLY A 166 12.72 31.82 -32.98
N MET A 167 12.93 33.13 -33.05
CA MET A 167 13.01 34.00 -31.87
C MET A 167 11.70 34.05 -31.07
N GLN A 168 10.55 34.11 -31.76
CA GLN A 168 9.24 34.08 -31.12
C GLN A 168 8.96 32.74 -30.43
N LEU A 169 9.33 31.62 -31.07
CA LEU A 169 9.22 30.29 -30.46
C LEU A 169 10.13 30.15 -29.23
N ALA A 170 11.37 30.66 -29.29
CA ALA A 170 12.28 30.66 -28.15
C ALA A 170 11.72 31.46 -26.96
N ALA A 171 11.11 32.62 -27.23
CA ALA A 171 10.46 33.44 -26.20
C ALA A 171 9.24 32.73 -25.57
N ALA A 172 8.39 32.10 -26.40
CA ALA A 172 7.24 31.34 -25.93
C ALA A 172 7.63 30.10 -25.11
N LEU A 173 8.67 29.38 -25.53
CA LEU A 173 9.19 28.21 -24.81
C LEU A 173 9.81 28.60 -23.47
N LYS A 174 10.52 29.74 -23.38
CA LYS A 174 11.03 30.28 -22.12
C LYS A 174 9.93 30.63 -21.11
N GLN A 175 8.75 31.04 -21.60
CA GLN A 175 7.60 31.35 -20.75
C GLN A 175 6.84 30.09 -20.30
N SER A 176 6.95 28.98 -21.05
CA SER A 176 6.33 27.71 -20.72
C SER A 176 7.28 26.81 -19.90
N TYR A 177 6.88 26.42 -18.68
CA TYR A 177 7.65 25.47 -17.85
C TYR A 177 7.65 24.02 -18.37
N GLN A 178 7.28 23.80 -19.63
CA GLN A 178 7.09 22.47 -20.24
C GLN A 178 8.24 22.04 -21.13
N TYR A 179 9.08 22.96 -21.65
CA TYR A 179 10.18 22.67 -22.57
C TYR A 179 11.44 23.48 -22.22
N HIS A 180 12.63 22.89 -22.41
CA HIS A 180 13.92 23.52 -22.13
C HIS A 180 14.61 23.69 -23.47
N PRO A 181 14.64 24.92 -24.02
CA PRO A 181 15.42 25.17 -25.22
C PRO A 181 16.90 25.01 -24.87
N VAL A 182 17.60 24.14 -25.60
CA VAL A 182 19.05 23.94 -25.46
C VAL A 182 19.70 24.34 -26.77
N ALA A 183 19.87 25.65 -26.95
CA ALA A 183 20.68 26.31 -27.97
C ALA A 183 20.68 27.82 -27.70
#